data_AF-A0A535KUZ2-F1
#
_entry.id   AF-A0A535KUZ2-F1
#
_cell.length_a   1.000
_cell.length_b   1.000
_cell.length_c   1.000
_cell.angle_alpha   90.00
_cell.angle_beta   90.00
_cell.angle_gamma   90.00
#
_symmetry.space_group_name_H-M   'P 1'
#
loop_
_entity.id
_entity.type
_entity.pdbx_description
1 polymer ?
#
loop_
_entity_poly.entity_id
_entity_poly.type
_entity_poly.pdbx_seq_one_letter_code
_entity_poly.pdbx_strand_id
1 'polypeptide(L)' 'SACKAKKLPYAYLAFEGEQHGFRKAETIRRSLEAEFYFYSRIFGFTPADPLEPVTIENF' A
#
# COMPACT_ATOMS: atom_id res chain seq x y z
N SER A 1 0.26 -6.39 -14.79
CA SER A 1 0.30 -4.91 -14.82
C SER A 1 1.54 -4.45 -15.59
N ALA A 2 1.56 -3.20 -16.09
CA ALA A 2 2.75 -2.62 -16.69
C ALA A 2 3.95 -2.61 -15.73
N CYS A 3 3.71 -2.41 -14.42
CA CYS A 3 4.74 -2.49 -13.38
C CYS A 3 5.39 -3.88 -13.32
N LYS A 4 4.60 -4.96 -13.39
CA LYS A 4 5.13 -6.33 -13.43
C LYS A 4 6.04 -6.58 -14.63
N ALA A 5 5.62 -6.15 -15.82
CA ALA A 5 6.42 -6.32 -17.05
C ALA A 5 7.74 -5.53 -16.99
N LYS A 6 7.70 -4.34 -16.39
CA LYS A 6 8.88 -3.46 -16.23
C LYS A 6 9.69 -3.74 -14.96
N LYS A 7 9.32 -4.76 -14.16
CA LYS A 7 9.94 -5.09 -12.87
C LYS A 7 10.06 -3.88 -11.92
N LEU A 8 9.06 -3.02 -11.92
CA LEU A 8 9.01 -1.89 -10.98
C LEU A 8 8.41 -2.38 -9.65
N PRO A 9 8.87 -1.84 -8.50
CA PRO A 9 8.23 -2.10 -7.22
C PRO A 9 6.76 -1.70 -7.24
N TYR A 10 5.86 -2.58 -6.81
CA TYR A 10 4.44 -2.26 -6.68
C TYR A 10 3.76 -3.09 -5.60
N ALA A 11 2.63 -2.60 -5.09
CA ALA A 11 1.71 -3.35 -4.27
C ALA A 11 0.29 -3.23 -4.84
N TYR A 12 -0.51 -4.28 -4.70
CA TYR A 12 -1.92 -4.27 -5.08
C TYR A 12 -2.76 -4.72 -3.88
N LEU A 13 -3.68 -3.86 -3.46
CA LEU A 13 -4.57 -4.11 -2.34
C LEU A 13 -5.99 -3.79 -2.80
N ALA A 14 -6.87 -4.79 -2.73
CA ALA A 14 -8.27 -4.66 -3.08
C ALA A 14 -9.12 -4.78 -1.81
N PHE A 15 -10.19 -4.01 -1.74
CA PHE A 15 -11.07 -3.95 -0.58
C PHE A 15 -12.48 -4.39 -0.98
N GLU A 16 -12.97 -5.46 -0.35
CA GLU A 16 -14.28 -6.01 -0.66
C GLU A 16 -15.41 -5.07 -0.18
N GLY A 17 -16.41 -4.90 -1.05
CA GLY A 17 -17.56 -4.04 -0.78
C GLY A 17 -17.26 -2.54 -0.87
N GLU A 18 -16.09 -2.17 -1.41
CA GLU A 18 -15.69 -0.79 -1.68
C GLU A 18 -15.66 -0.51 -3.18
N GLN A 19 -15.92 0.75 -3.57
CA GLN A 19 -16.00 1.20 -4.97
C GLN A 19 -15.17 2.48 -5.16
N HIS A 20 -15.56 3.36 -6.10
CA HIS A 20 -14.90 4.65 -6.28
C HIS A 20 -15.11 5.56 -5.06
N GLY A 21 -14.01 5.80 -4.34
CA GLY A 21 -14.01 6.52 -3.07
C GLY A 21 -14.39 5.59 -1.91
N PHE A 22 -13.40 5.22 -1.11
CA PHE A 22 -13.59 4.37 0.05
C PHE A 22 -14.47 5.04 1.11
N ARG A 23 -15.38 4.29 1.73
CA ARG A 23 -16.36 4.83 2.71
C ARG A 23 -16.21 4.23 4.09
N LYS A 24 -15.80 2.96 4.20
CA LYS A 24 -15.53 2.32 5.49
C LYS A 24 -14.26 2.91 6.08
N ALA A 25 -14.34 3.33 7.34
CA ALA A 25 -13.21 3.91 8.05
C ALA A 25 -12.00 2.97 8.08
N GLU A 26 -12.23 1.66 8.22
CA GLU A 26 -11.18 0.63 8.20
C GLU A 26 -10.43 0.58 6.85
N THR A 27 -11.15 0.67 5.73
CA THR A 27 -10.54 0.67 4.39
C THR A 27 -9.75 1.95 4.15
N ILE A 28 -10.30 3.11 4.52
CA ILE A 28 -9.60 4.39 4.39
C ILE A 28 -8.30 4.34 5.20
N ARG A 29 -8.37 3.92 6.47
CA ARG A 29 -7.20 3.80 7.33
C ARG A 29 -6.17 2.84 6.76
N ARG A 30 -6.57 1.62 6.37
CA ARG A 30 -5.65 0.62 5.82
C ARG A 30 -4.99 1.09 4.53
N SER A 31 -5.71 1.82 3.69
CA SER A 31 -5.17 2.39 2.44
C SER A 31 -4.07 3.42 2.72
N LEU A 32 -4.30 4.33 3.67
CA LEU A 32 -3.33 5.35 4.07
C LEU A 32 -2.11 4.73 4.75
N GLU A 33 -2.31 3.77 5.65
CA GLU A 33 -1.21 3.04 6.31
C GLU A 33 -0.38 2.23 5.31
N ALA A 34 -1.03 1.58 4.33
CA ALA A 34 -0.36 0.85 3.26
C ALA A 34 0.48 1.76 2.36
N GLU A 35 -0.06 2.92 1.98
CA GLU A 35 0.64 3.94 1.21
C GLU A 35 1.87 4.46 1.97
N PHE A 36 1.70 4.83 3.25
CA PHE A 36 2.80 5.33 4.06
C PHE A 36 3.88 4.27 4.30
N TYR A 37 3.48 3.01 4.53
CA TYR A 37 4.42 1.89 4.61
C TYR A 37 5.21 1.74 3.30
N PHE A 38 4.53 1.79 2.14
CA PHE A 38 5.21 1.73 0.84
C PHE A 38 6.25 2.83 0.68
N TYR A 39 5.92 4.08 1.03
CA TYR A 39 6.88 5.18 1.01
C TYR A 39 8.05 4.97 1.96
N SER A 40 7.81 4.45 3.16
CA SER A 40 8.89 4.16 4.12
C SER A 40 9.91 3.18 3.57
N ARG A 41 9.42 2.18 2.83
CA ARG A 41 10.26 1.18 2.17
C ARG A 41 11.03 1.77 0.99
N ILE A 42 10.38 2.54 0.13
CA ILE A 42 11.01 3.12 -1.06
C ILE A 42 12.02 4.23 -0.71
N PHE A 43 11.70 5.08 0.27
CA PHE A 43 12.54 6.21 0.67
C PHE A 43 13.48 5.90 1.85
N GLY A 44 13.38 4.70 2.44
CA GLY A 44 14.33 4.22 3.44
C GLY A 44 14.23 4.90 4.80
N PHE A 45 13.02 5.28 5.24
CA PHE A 45 12.79 5.83 6.58
C PHE A 45 12.00 4.85 7.46
N THR A 46 12.08 5.06 8.77
CA THR A 46 11.32 4.27 9.76
C THR A 46 10.06 5.04 10.16
N PRO A 47 8.85 4.49 9.95
CA PRO A 47 7.62 5.07 10.48
C PRO A 47 7.69 5.20 12.01
N ALA A 48 7.08 6.26 12.55
CA ALA A 48 7.04 6.47 14.01
C ALA A 48 6.20 5.40 14.72
N ASP A 49 5.08 5.03 14.11
CA ASP A 49 4.17 3.99 14.61
C ASP A 49 4.37 2.69 13.83
N PRO A 50 4.14 1.52 14.46
CA PRO A 50 4.15 0.24 13.76
C PRO A 50 2.99 0.19 12.75
N LEU A 51 3.32 -0.05 11.48
CA LEU A 51 2.35 -0.21 10.40
C LEU A 51 2.21 -1.68 10.02
N GLU A 52 1.00 -2.09 9.64
CA GLU A 52 0.80 -3.42 9.06
C GLU A 52 1.52 -3.52 7.71
N PRO A 53 2.47 -4.46 7.55
CA PRO A 53 3.25 -4.58 6.33
C PRO A 53 2.37 -4.78 5.09
N VAL A 54 2.88 -4.31 3.96
CA VAL A 54 2.33 -4.61 2.63
C VAL A 54 3.36 -5.38 1.84
N THR A 55 2.96 -6.45 1.17
CA THR A 55 3.83 -7.16 0.23
C THR A 55 4.11 -6.26 -0.96
N ILE A 56 5.37 -5.87 -1.13
CA ILE A 56 5.83 -5.11 -2.29
C ILE A 56 6.48 -6.10 -3.25
N GLU A 57 5.85 -6.26 -4.41
CA GLU A 57 6.33 -7.09 -5.51
C GLU A 57 7.49 -6.39 -6.21
N ASN A 58 8.49 -7.16 -6.66
CA ASN A 58 9.72 -6.65 -7.30
C ASN A 58 10.50 -5.63 -6.45
N PHE A 59 10.45 -5.75 -5.12
CA PHE A 59 11.17 -4.88 -4.19
C PHE A 59 12.66 -5.22 -4.10
#